data_AF-A0A5D3E332-F1
#
_entry.id   AF-A0A5D3E332-F1
#
_cell.length_a   1.000
_cell.length_b   1.000
_cell.length_c   1.000
_cell.angle_alpha   90.00
_cell.angle_beta   90.00
_cell.angle_gamma   90.00
#
_symmetry.space_group_name_H-M   'P 1'
#
loop_
_entity.id
_entity.type
_entity.pdbx_description
1 polymer ?
#
loop_
_entity_poly.entity_id
_entity_poly.type
_entity_poly.pdbx_seq_one_letter_code
_entity_poly.pdbx_strand_id
1 'polypeptide(L)'
;MCSTTIPSSFYEAKRKLHDLGLEYETIHACKYDCVLYWKEFAHLQHCPTCGKAKYKEEFADMIWHRDKHVETDDVFRHPVDAEGWKHFDSKYPDFASDP
;
A
#
# COMPACT_ATOMS: atom_id res chain seq x y z
N MET A 1 5.66 -26.76 -18.91
CA MET A 1 5.86 -25.31 -18.76
C MET A 1 4.60 -24.73 -18.14
N CYS A 2 4.65 -24.34 -16.87
CA CYS A 2 3.47 -23.83 -16.18
C CYS A 2 3.18 -22.42 -16.72
N SER A 3 2.05 -22.29 -17.43
CA SER A 3 1.48 -21.00 -17.82
C SER A 3 1.05 -20.28 -16.53
N THR A 4 1.95 -19.51 -15.94
CA THR A 4 1.61 -18.64 -14.82
C THR A 4 0.89 -17.43 -15.40
N THR A 5 -0.39 -17.59 -15.71
CA THR A 5 -1.24 -16.49 -16.14
C THR A 5 -1.26 -15.45 -15.02
N ILE A 6 -0.66 -14.28 -15.28
CA ILE A 6 -0.68 -13.14 -14.37
C ILE A 6 -2.14 -12.89 -14.00
N PRO A 7 -2.49 -12.94 -12.70
CA PRO A 7 -3.87 -12.73 -12.27
C PRO A 7 -4.36 -11.36 -12.70
N SER A 8 -5.58 -11.32 -13.25
CA SER A 8 -6.15 -10.11 -13.86
C SER A 8 -6.74 -9.14 -12.83
N SER A 9 -6.92 -9.60 -11.60
CA SER A 9 -7.48 -8.82 -10.50
C SER A 9 -6.80 -9.16 -9.18
N PHE A 10 -6.91 -8.23 -8.22
CA PHE A 10 -6.43 -8.44 -6.85
C PHE A 10 -7.05 -9.69 -6.21
N TYR A 11 -8.34 -9.96 -6.45
CA TYR A 11 -9.02 -11.14 -5.91
C TYR A 11 -8.42 -12.45 -6.47
N GLU A 12 -8.16 -12.52 -7.78
CA GLU A 12 -7.53 -13.69 -8.38
C GLU A 12 -6.11 -13.89 -7.87
N ALA A 13 -5.34 -12.81 -7.72
CA ALA A 13 -3.99 -12.84 -7.15
C ALA A 13 -4.03 -13.37 -5.71
N LYS A 14 -4.90 -12.80 -4.88
CA LYS A 14 -5.12 -13.19 -3.49
C LYS A 14 -5.51 -14.66 -3.35
N ARG A 15 -6.44 -15.15 -4.17
CA ARG A 15 -6.87 -16.55 -4.16
C ARG A 15 -5.71 -17.47 -4.56
N LYS A 16 -4.95 -17.13 -5.60
CA LYS A 16 -3.78 -17.91 -6.02
C LYS A 16 -2.69 -17.97 -4.95
N LEU A 17 -2.41 -16.86 -4.26
CA LEU A 17 -1.45 -16.84 -3.15
C LEU A 17 -1.90 -17.77 -2.01
N HIS A 18 -3.18 -17.70 -1.65
CA HIS A 18 -3.78 -18.59 -0.66
C HIS A 18 -3.72 -20.06 -1.07
N ASP A 19 -4.06 -20.40 -2.33
CA ASP A 19 -4.02 -21.76 -2.86
C ASP A 19 -2.60 -22.35 -2.86
N LEU A 20 -1.57 -21.51 -2.97
CA LEU A 20 -0.16 -21.89 -2.89
C LEU A 20 0.38 -21.96 -1.45
N GLY A 21 -0.45 -21.67 -0.43
CA GLY A 21 -0.01 -21.61 0.96
C GLY A 21 0.91 -20.42 1.27
N LEU A 22 0.92 -19.40 0.40
CA LEU A 22 1.66 -18.16 0.61
C LEU A 22 0.77 -17.20 1.39
N GLU A 23 0.81 -17.31 2.71
CA GLU A 23 0.16 -16.36 3.61
C GLU A 23 0.75 -14.96 3.40
N TYR A 24 -0.11 -13.94 3.39
CA TYR A 24 0.29 -12.56 3.22
C TYR A 24 -0.44 -11.68 4.24
N GLU A 25 0.27 -10.68 4.76
CA GLU A 25 -0.28 -9.68 5.67
C GLU A 25 -0.50 -8.36 4.93
N THR A 26 -1.63 -7.71 5.16
CA THR A 26 -1.93 -6.40 4.57
C THR A 26 -1.43 -5.29 5.47
N ILE A 27 -0.55 -4.43 4.94
CA ILE A 27 -0.09 -3.22 5.61
C ILE A 27 -0.93 -2.04 5.11
N HIS A 28 -1.47 -1.23 6.04
CA HIS A 28 -2.19 -0.02 5.67
C HIS A 28 -1.22 1.07 5.23
N ALA A 29 -1.57 1.80 4.17
CA ALA A 29 -0.83 2.97 3.68
C ALA A 29 -1.68 4.25 3.83
N CYS A 30 -1.00 5.39 3.94
CA CYS A 30 -1.63 6.70 3.85
C CYS A 30 -2.29 6.90 2.47
N LYS A 31 -3.40 7.66 2.39
CA LYS A 31 -4.07 7.99 1.11
C LYS A 31 -3.14 8.60 0.06
N TYR A 32 -2.11 9.33 0.50
CA TYR A 32 -1.11 9.97 -0.36
C TYR A 32 0.25 9.26 -0.30
N ASP A 33 0.25 7.99 0.10
CA ASP A 33 1.42 7.10 0.20
C ASP A 33 2.60 7.66 1.03
N CYS A 34 2.35 8.65 1.89
CA CYS A 34 3.42 9.30 2.64
C CYS A 34 4.03 8.40 3.75
N VAL A 35 3.27 7.41 4.23
CA VAL A 35 3.71 6.48 5.28
C VAL A 35 2.99 5.14 5.15
N LEU A 36 3.73 4.06 5.43
CA LEU A 36 3.17 2.74 5.72
C LEU A 36 2.97 2.62 7.22
N TYR A 37 1.76 2.29 7.66
CA TYR A 37 1.42 2.12 9.08
C TYR A 37 1.94 0.78 9.59
N TRP A 38 3.25 0.70 9.73
CA TRP A 38 3.99 -0.50 10.09
C TRP A 38 5.07 -0.19 11.12
N LYS A 39 5.37 -1.15 12.00
CA LYS A 39 6.30 -1.02 13.15
C LYS A 39 6.06 0.26 13.97
N GLU A 40 6.99 1.21 13.97
CA GLU A 40 6.94 2.45 14.74
C GLU A 40 5.79 3.37 14.33
N PHE A 41 5.33 3.25 13.09
CA PHE A 41 4.17 3.98 12.58
C PHE A 41 2.85 3.21 12.73
N ALA A 42 2.87 1.98 13.26
CA ALA A 42 1.67 1.13 13.32
C ALA A 42 0.54 1.72 14.17
N HIS A 43 0.89 2.41 15.26
CA HIS A 43 -0.05 3.01 16.21
C HIS A 43 -0.52 4.41 15.81
N LEU A 44 0.05 5.01 14.76
CA LEU A 44 -0.35 6.34 14.35
C LEU A 44 -1.78 6.34 13.81
N GLN A 45 -2.60 7.23 14.36
CA GLN A 45 -3.96 7.47 13.87
C GLN A 45 -3.99 8.48 12.72
N HIS A 46 -2.93 9.29 12.58
CA HIS A 46 -2.80 10.29 11.53
C HIS A 46 -1.41 10.19 10.90
N CYS A 47 -1.35 10.45 9.60
CA CYS A 47 -0.11 10.53 8.85
C CYS A 47 0.74 11.70 9.36
N PRO A 48 2.01 11.48 9.74
CA PRO A 48 2.89 12.54 10.24
C PRO A 48 3.25 13.57 9.15
N THR A 49 3.19 13.17 7.87
CA THR A 49 3.55 14.03 6.73
C THR A 49 2.39 14.89 6.23
N CYS A 50 1.17 14.33 6.13
CA CYS A 50 0.04 15.01 5.50
C CYS A 50 -1.16 15.22 6.44
N GLY A 51 -1.10 14.75 7.68
CA GLY A 51 -2.14 14.92 8.70
C GLY A 51 -3.43 14.14 8.46
N LYS A 52 -3.56 13.36 7.38
CA LYS A 52 -4.76 12.55 7.10
C LYS A 52 -4.86 11.38 8.07
N ALA A 53 -6.09 11.04 8.47
CA ALA A 53 -6.36 9.88 9.31
C ALA A 53 -5.96 8.56 8.62
N LYS A 54 -5.53 7.59 9.41
CA LYS A 54 -5.19 6.21 9.01
C LYS A 54 -6.42 5.46 8.52
N TYR A 55 -7.49 5.54 9.30
CA TYR A 55 -8.80 5.00 8.97
C TYR A 55 -9.71 6.16 8.60
N LYS A 56 -10.59 5.96 7.61
CA LYS A 56 -11.63 6.95 7.32
C LYS A 56 -12.69 6.86 8.41
N GLU A 57 -13.09 7.99 8.96
CA GLU A 57 -14.26 8.06 9.85
C GLU A 57 -15.51 7.68 9.03
N GLU A 58 -16.27 6.69 9.52
CA GLU A 58 -17.26 5.91 8.77
C GLU A 58 -18.52 6.66 8.28
N PHE A 59 -18.57 8.00 8.31
CA PHE A 59 -19.81 8.74 8.01
C PHE A 59 -19.86 9.50 6.67
N ALA A 60 -18.74 9.69 5.97
CA ALA A 60 -18.73 10.57 4.77
C ALA A 60 -18.66 9.86 3.40
N ASP A 61 -18.21 8.60 3.32
CA ASP A 61 -17.51 8.15 2.09
C ASP A 61 -18.03 6.83 1.45
N MET A 62 -19.35 6.64 1.32
CA MET A 62 -19.91 5.65 0.36
C MET A 62 -19.66 6.01 -1.13
N ILE A 63 -18.62 6.80 -1.45
CA ILE A 63 -18.30 7.29 -2.79
C ILE A 63 -16.80 7.11 -3.08
N TRP A 64 -16.26 5.91 -2.91
CA TRP A 64 -14.85 5.63 -3.22
C TRP A 64 -14.59 4.94 -4.56
N HIS A 65 -15.63 4.57 -5.30
CA HIS A 65 -15.46 4.08 -6.67
C HIS A 65 -15.28 5.20 -7.71
N ARG A 66 -15.36 6.47 -7.30
CA ARG A 66 -15.34 7.63 -8.24
C ARG A 66 -14.11 8.51 -8.12
N ASP A 67 -13.49 8.58 -6.94
CA ASP A 67 -12.31 9.43 -6.75
C ASP A 67 -11.09 8.72 -7.32
N LYS A 68 -10.93 8.91 -8.62
CA LYS A 68 -9.68 8.76 -9.36
C LYS A 68 -8.55 9.38 -8.54
N HIS A 69 -7.37 8.77 -8.66
CA HIS A 69 -6.07 9.32 -8.31
C HIS A 69 -6.13 10.84 -8.11
N VAL A 70 -5.85 11.32 -6.89
CA VAL A 70 -5.72 12.76 -6.68
C VAL A 70 -4.50 13.19 -7.47
N GLU A 71 -4.72 13.77 -8.65
CA GLU A 71 -3.71 14.52 -9.40
C GLU A 71 -3.38 15.75 -8.55
N THR A 72 -2.41 15.61 -7.64
CA THR A 72 -1.78 16.78 -7.03
C THR A 72 -0.78 17.34 -8.03
N ASP A 73 -0.86 18.65 -8.26
CA ASP A 73 -0.07 19.42 -9.22
C ASP A 73 1.37 18.90 -9.40
N ASP A 74 1.63 18.37 -10.60
CA ASP A 74 2.95 18.13 -11.23
C ASP A 74 4.03 17.35 -10.47
N VAL A 75 3.72 16.74 -9.32
CA VAL A 75 4.68 15.93 -8.56
C VAL A 75 4.26 14.46 -8.58
N PHE A 76 4.89 13.68 -9.46
CA PHE A 76 4.92 12.22 -9.37
C PHE A 76 5.62 11.82 -8.06
N ARG A 77 4.84 11.66 -6.98
CA ARG A 77 5.34 11.07 -5.74
C ARG A 77 5.37 9.56 -5.93
N HIS A 78 6.53 9.03 -6.29
CA HIS A 78 6.73 7.59 -6.26
C HIS A 78 6.68 7.13 -4.79
N PRO A 79 5.85 6.13 -4.44
CA PRO A 79 5.68 5.66 -3.07
C PRO A 79 7.01 5.28 -2.38
N VAL A 80 8.04 4.88 -3.14
CA VAL A 80 9.38 4.51 -2.65
C VAL A 80 10.08 5.61 -1.86
N ASP A 81 9.84 6.89 -2.16
CA ASP A 81 10.55 7.98 -1.48
C ASP A 81 9.97 8.31 -0.10
N ALA A 82 8.79 7.75 0.24
CA ALA A 82 8.19 7.94 1.55
C ALA A 82 9.02 7.25 2.64
N GLU A 83 9.19 7.94 3.77
CA GLU A 83 10.07 7.50 4.86
C GLU A 83 9.69 6.13 5.43
N GLY A 84 8.40 5.76 5.36
CA GLY A 84 7.91 4.43 5.72
C GLY A 84 8.40 3.29 4.81
N TRP A 85 8.69 3.58 3.54
CA TRP A 85 9.23 2.59 2.59
C TRP A 85 10.73 2.37 2.78
N LYS A 86 11.51 3.40 3.16
CA LYS A 86 12.95 3.24 3.47
C LYS A 86 13.21 2.17 4.52
N HIS A 87 12.35 2.10 5.55
CA HIS A 87 12.46 1.08 6.59
C HIS A 87 12.01 -0.31 6.14
N PHE A 88 11.02 -0.36 5.24
CA PHE A 88 10.57 -1.61 4.63
C PHE A 88 11.66 -2.20 3.74
N ASP A 89 12.21 -1.39 2.85
CA ASP A 89 13.28 -1.75 1.92
C ASP A 89 14.55 -2.16 2.67
N SER A 90 14.91 -1.44 3.74
CA SER A 90 16.04 -1.83 4.60
C SER A 90 15.84 -3.18 5.30
N LYS A 91 14.60 -3.58 5.61
CA LYS A 91 14.32 -4.87 6.27
C LYS A 91 14.20 -6.01 5.27
N TYR A 92 13.78 -5.72 4.03
CA TYR A 92 13.61 -6.70 2.96
C TYR A 92 14.48 -6.31 1.76
N PRO A 93 15.82 -6.43 1.86
CA PRO A 93 16.75 -5.98 0.82
C PRO A 93 16.57 -6.74 -0.49
N ASP A 94 16.13 -8.00 -0.43
CA ASP A 94 15.82 -8.80 -1.62
C ASP A 94 14.60 -8.24 -2.38
N PHE A 95 13.64 -7.65 -1.66
CA PHE A 95 12.49 -6.97 -2.26
C PHE A 95 12.87 -5.60 -2.81
N ALA A 96 13.77 -4.88 -2.12
CA ALA A 96 14.24 -3.57 -2.54
C ALA A 96 15.18 -3.61 -3.78
N SER A 97 15.73 -4.78 -4.10
CA SER A 97 16.71 -4.96 -5.19
C SER A 97 16.13 -5.54 -6.47
N ASP A 98 14.82 -5.87 -6.51
CA ASP A 98 14.16 -6.43 -7.69
C ASP A 98 13.89 -5.30 -8.72
N PRO A 99 14.39 -5.39 -9.96
CA PRO A 99 14.35 -4.31 -10.96
C PRO A 99 12.98 -4.02 -11.59
#